data_AF-A0A7J3SBI8-F1
#
_entry.id   AF-A0A7J3SBI8-F1
#
_cell.length_a   1.000
_cell.length_b   1.000
_cell.length_c   1.000
_cell.angle_alpha   90.00
_cell.angle_beta   90.00
_cell.angle_gamma   90.00
#
_symmetry.space_group_name_H-M   'P 1'
#
loop_
_entity.id
_entity.type
_entity.pdbx_description
1 polymer ?
#
loop_
_entity_poly.entity_id
_entity_poly.type
_entity_poly.pdbx_seq_one_letter_code
_entity_poly.pdbx_strand_id
1 'polypeptide(L)' 'MGVRKRRVLIPEPKSRFVIVSCPDCGNEQISFDMASTVVKCNICGRVLIEPT' A
#
# COMPACT_ATOMS: atom_id res chain seq x y z
N MET A 1 -22.62 -10.50 -8.86
CA MET A 1 -21.70 -11.33 -8.05
C MET A 1 -20.40 -11.50 -8.81
N GLY A 2 -19.28 -10.96 -8.32
CA GLY A 2 -17.98 -11.09 -8.97
C GLY A 2 -17.28 -12.42 -8.65
N VAL A 3 -16.58 -13.01 -9.63
CA VAL A 3 -15.73 -14.18 -9.40
C VAL A 3 -14.56 -13.79 -8.51
N ARG A 4 -14.27 -14.57 -7.47
CA ARG A 4 -13.08 -14.36 -6.63
C ARG A 4 -11.84 -14.54 -7.51
N LYS A 5 -10.90 -13.59 -7.54
CA LYS A 5 -9.64 -13.67 -8.32
C LYS A 5 -8.91 -15.02 -8.18
N ARG A 6 -8.98 -15.67 -7.01
CA ARG A 6 -8.37 -17.00 -6.77
C ARG A 6 -9.02 -18.16 -7.55
N ARG A 7 -10.16 -17.95 -8.22
CA ARG A 7 -10.92 -18.97 -8.96
C ARG A 7 -10.79 -18.82 -10.48
N VAL A 8 -9.91 -17.95 -10.98
CA VAL A 8 -9.57 -17.89 -12.41
C VAL A 8 -8.33 -18.76 -12.68
N LEU A 9 -8.16 -19.21 -13.94
CA LEU A 9 -7.08 -20.13 -14.35
C LEU A 9 -5.68 -19.60 -14.00
N ILE A 10 -5.45 -18.30 -14.17
CA ILE A 10 -4.20 -17.63 -13.79
C ILE A 10 -4.59 -16.44 -12.88
N PRO A 11 -4.47 -16.59 -11.55
CA PRO A 11 -4.88 -15.56 -10.62
C PRO A 11 -3.82 -14.46 -10.52
N GLU A 12 -4.27 -13.20 -10.59
CA GLU A 12 -3.42 -12.05 -10.29
C GLU A 12 -3.52 -11.66 -8.82
N PRO A 13 -2.45 -11.08 -8.24
CA PRO A 13 -2.50 -10.50 -6.91
C PRO A 13 -3.59 -9.42 -6.83
N LYS A 14 -4.12 -9.25 -5.61
CA LYS A 14 -5.07 -8.17 -5.31
C LYS A 14 -4.36 -6.88 -4.94
N SER A 15 -3.16 -7.02 -4.36
CA SER A 15 -2.32 -5.94 -3.89
C SER A 15 -1.56 -5.26 -5.03
N ARG A 16 -1.11 -4.04 -4.77
CA ARG A 16 -0.34 -3.20 -5.70
C ARG A 16 0.55 -2.23 -4.93
N PHE A 17 1.53 -1.67 -5.63
CA PHE A 17 2.25 -0.51 -5.14
C PHE A 17 1.46 0.76 -5.42
N VAL A 18 1.50 1.68 -4.47
CA VAL A 18 0.81 2.98 -4.51
C VAL A 18 1.79 4.08 -4.15
N ILE A 19 1.57 5.28 -4.68
CA ILE A 19 2.31 6.48 -4.27
C ILE A 19 1.48 7.18 -3.19
N VAL A 20 2.09 7.41 -2.03
CA VAL A 20 1.48 8.11 -0.90
C VAL A 20 2.20 9.43 -0.71
N SER A 21 1.43 10.52 -0.63
CA SER A 21 1.95 11.83 -0.29
C SER A 21 1.89 12.06 1.22
N CYS A 22 3.01 12.49 1.80
CA CYS A 22 3.08 12.83 3.21
C CYS A 22 2.40 14.19 3.46
N PRO A 23 1.40 14.28 4.36
CA PRO A 23 0.68 15.53 4.62
C PRO A 23 1.51 16.60 5.36
N ASP A 24 2.64 16.24 5.99
CA ASP A 24 3.49 17.21 6.70
C ASP A 24 4.56 17.86 5.84
N CYS A 25 5.30 17.04 5.09
CA CYS A 25 6.48 17.48 4.36
C CYS A 25 6.31 17.44 2.84
N GLY A 26 5.15 16.96 2.35
CA GLY A 26 4.86 16.83 0.92
C GLY A 26 5.62 15.70 0.21
N ASN A 27 6.43 14.91 0.93
CA ASN A 27 7.19 13.84 0.31
C ASN A 27 6.28 12.75 -0.27
N GLU A 28 6.50 12.40 -1.54
CA GLU A 28 5.85 11.27 -2.19
C GLU A 28 6.69 10.01 -2.05
N GLN A 29 6.03 8.90 -1.69
CA GLN A 29 6.70 7.62 -1.43
C GLN A 29 5.90 6.47 -2.02
N ILE A 30 6.61 5.56 -2.70
CA ILE A 30 6.03 4.27 -3.15
C ILE A 30 5.92 3.35 -1.93
N SER A 31 4.72 2.84 -1.68
CA SER A 31 4.40 1.92 -0.60
C SER A 31 3.49 0.79 -1.08
N PHE A 32 3.40 -0.30 -0.32
CA PHE A 32 2.54 -1.44 -0.65
C PHE A 32 1.15 -1.26 0.01
N ASP A 33 0.07 -1.48 -0.75
CA ASP A 33 -1.30 -1.23 -0.26
C ASP A 33 -1.78 -2.21 0.82
N MET A 34 -1.20 -3.41 0.86
CA MET A 34 -1.41 -4.43 1.90
C MET A 34 -0.17 -4.57 2.81
N ALA A 35 0.34 -3.44 3.32
CA ALA A 35 1.51 -3.44 4.18
C ALA A 35 1.27 -4.23 5.48
N SER A 36 2.15 -5.18 5.78
CA SER A 36 2.15 -5.92 7.06
C SER A 36 3.01 -5.27 8.13
N THR A 37 3.63 -4.14 7.82
CA THR A 37 4.52 -3.38 8.71
C THR A 37 4.10 -1.92 8.70
N VAL A 38 4.41 -1.21 9.79
CA VAL A 38 4.22 0.25 9.87
C VAL A 38 5.18 0.92 8.88
N VAL A 39 4.64 1.69 7.94
CA VAL A 39 5.44 2.47 6.99
C VAL A 39 5.51 3.91 7.48
N LYS A 40 6.73 4.41 7.66
CA LYS A 40 7.00 5.80 8.04
C LYS A 40 7.49 6.59 6.84
N CYS A 41 7.18 7.88 6.80
CA CYS A 41 7.74 8.81 5.85
C CYS A 41 9.26 8.84 5.97
N ASN A 42 9.97 8.67 4.86
CA ASN A 42 11.44 8.66 4.82
C ASN A 42 12.06 10.02 5.17
N ILE A 43 11.30 11.10 5.15
CA ILE A 43 11.79 12.46 5.40
C ILE A 43 11.50 12.91 6.84
N CYS A 44 10.23 12.94 7.26
CA CYS A 44 9.84 13.44 8.57
C CYS A 44 9.57 12.35 9.63
N GLY A 45 9.55 11.08 9.25
CA GLY A 45 9.31 9.97 10.16
C GLY A 45 7.86 9.77 10.61
N ARG A 46 6.90 10.60 10.15
CA ARG A 46 5.46 10.40 10.41
C ARG A 46 5.00 9.03 9.88
N VAL A 47 4.15 8.34 10.63
CA VAL A 47 3.49 7.11 10.17
C VAL A 47 2.53 7.44 9.02
N LEU A 48 2.71 6.77 7.89
CA LEU A 48 1.87 6.92 6.69
C LEU A 48 0.89 5.75 6.51
N ILE A 49 1.29 4.53 6.91
CA ILE A 49 0.48 3.32 6.76
C ILE A 49 0.62 2.47 8.02
N GLU A 50 -0.53 1.97 8.49
CA GLU A 50 -0.63 0.99 9.58
C GLU A 50 -1.19 -0.33 9.03
N PRO A 51 -0.70 -1.49 9.51
CA PRO A 51 -1.25 -2.79 9.13
C PRO A 51 -2.66 -2.99 9.71
N THR A 52 -3.54 -3.66 8.96
CA THR A 52 -4.93 -4.00 9.35
C THR A 52 -5.18 -5.48 9.44
#